data_AF-A0A938YKU4-F1
#
_entry.id   AF-A0A938YKU4-F1
#
_cell.length_a   1.000
_cell.length_b   1.000
_cell.length_c   1.000
_cell.angle_alpha   90.00
_cell.angle_beta   90.00
_cell.angle_gamma   90.00
#
_symmetry.space_group_name_H-M   'P 1'
#
loop_
_entity.id
_entity.type
_entity.pdbx_description
1 polymer ?
#
loop_
_entity_poly.entity_id
_entity_poly.type
_entity_poly.pdbx_seq_one_letter_code
_entity_poly.pdbx_strand_id
1 'polypeptide(L)'
;MTTDEHGNDPGPPVDLSIGPDGQPPRFCWFDPRSDEQVYAATADDLLAEWMPGYLDRDEAGRLDARTRHALHVRRALVGKLAAEATDLTEEQRQVLLAEPDDMPDVERWDARVPLVLLDTRFRPHTDRPAPVADGDGDVREATVLWLRVSDAEAYLLSLAHAGVIRLDVHA
;
A
#
# COMPACT_ATOMS: atom_id res chain seq x y z
N MET A 1 -13.68 24.17 35.98
CA MET A 1 -12.96 24.78 34.84
C MET A 1 -11.51 24.41 35.06
N THR A 2 -11.11 23.25 34.54
CA THR A 2 -9.78 22.70 34.69
C THR A 2 -9.32 22.38 33.28
N THR A 3 -8.34 23.12 32.80
CA THR A 3 -7.84 23.06 31.44
C THR A 3 -6.93 21.84 31.30
N ASP A 4 -7.25 21.00 30.32
CA ASP A 4 -6.37 19.98 29.75
C ASP A 4 -5.08 20.62 29.24
N GLU A 5 -3.94 20.20 29.80
CA GLU A 5 -2.63 20.32 29.16
C GLU A 5 -2.22 18.92 28.69
N HIS A 6 -2.78 18.48 27.57
CA HIS A 6 -2.17 17.40 26.78
C HIS A 6 -0.95 17.99 26.08
N GLY A 7 0.18 17.96 26.79
CA GLY A 7 1.49 18.25 26.25
C GLY A 7 1.73 17.36 25.02
N ASN A 8 1.82 17.99 23.86
CA ASN A 8 2.32 17.39 22.64
C ASN A 8 3.82 17.17 22.85
N ASP A 9 4.18 16.08 23.53
CA ASP A 9 5.56 15.68 23.76
C ASP A 9 6.14 15.25 22.41
N PRO A 10 7.06 16.04 21.81
CA PRO A 10 7.77 15.55 20.63
C PRO A 10 8.57 14.34 21.11
N GLY A 11 8.26 13.17 20.55
CA GLY A 11 8.99 11.93 20.84
C GLY A 11 10.51 12.14 20.76
N PRO A 12 11.30 11.23 21.38
CA PRO A 12 12.74 11.38 21.44
C PRO A 12 13.34 11.67 20.05
N PRO A 13 14.39 12.51 19.98
CA PRO A 13 15.01 12.85 18.70
C PRO A 13 15.43 11.57 17.98
N VAL A 14 14.93 11.40 16.76
CA VAL A 14 15.34 10.31 15.87
C VAL A 14 16.84 10.46 15.65
N ASP A 15 17.59 9.43 16.03
CA ASP A 15 19.01 9.33 15.71
C ASP A 15 19.14 9.04 14.21
N LEU A 16 19.21 10.10 13.40
CA LEU A 16 19.49 10.07 11.97
C LEU A 16 20.97 9.72 11.68
N SER A 17 21.59 8.93 12.55
CA SER A 17 22.93 8.40 12.34
C SER A 17 23.04 7.86 10.93
N ILE A 18 24.04 8.38 10.24
CA ILE A 18 24.32 8.09 8.85
C ILE A 18 24.45 6.57 8.69
N GLY A 19 23.69 6.00 7.74
CA GLY A 19 23.76 4.56 7.45
C GLY A 19 25.18 4.12 7.04
N PRO A 20 25.44 2.80 6.94
CA PRO A 20 26.76 2.28 6.56
C PRO A 20 27.30 2.88 5.26
N ASP A 21 26.42 3.35 4.38
CA ASP A 21 26.74 3.95 3.07
C ASP A 21 26.97 5.46 3.11
N GLY A 22 26.98 6.09 4.28
CA GLY A 22 27.25 7.53 4.36
C GLY A 22 26.04 8.42 4.04
N GLN A 23 24.86 7.84 3.80
CA GLN A 23 23.61 8.57 3.52
C GLN A 23 22.64 8.55 4.71
N PRO A 24 21.88 9.63 4.95
CA PRO A 24 20.80 9.60 5.93
C PRO A 24 19.69 8.63 5.48
N PRO A 25 19.00 7.98 6.42
CA PRO A 25 17.85 7.16 6.07
C PRO A 25 16.75 8.01 5.43
N ARG A 26 16.16 7.50 4.34
CA ARG A 26 15.06 8.16 3.62
C ARG A 26 13.71 7.64 4.07
N PHE A 27 13.64 6.35 4.43
CA PHE A 27 12.42 5.68 4.84
C PHE A 27 12.54 5.18 6.27
N CYS A 28 11.49 5.36 7.05
CA CYS A 28 11.34 4.78 8.37
C CYS A 28 10.01 4.04 8.45
N TRP A 29 10.06 2.74 8.73
CA TRP A 29 8.89 1.90 8.98
C TRP A 29 8.76 1.57 10.45
N PHE A 30 7.52 1.57 10.95
CA PHE A 30 7.19 1.08 12.28
C PHE A 30 6.61 -0.34 12.22
N ASP A 31 7.29 -1.32 12.84
CA ASP A 31 6.80 -2.68 12.96
C ASP A 31 5.83 -2.81 14.15
N PRO A 32 4.53 -3.02 13.91
CA PRO A 32 3.56 -3.19 15.00
C PRO A 32 3.77 -4.47 15.82
N ARG A 33 4.62 -5.41 15.39
CA ARG A 33 4.89 -6.66 16.10
C ARG A 33 5.99 -6.51 17.15
N SER A 34 6.99 -5.68 16.87
CA SER A 34 8.16 -5.50 17.75
C SER A 34 8.18 -4.13 18.43
N ASP A 35 7.33 -3.17 18.03
CA ASP A 35 7.41 -1.76 18.47
C ASP A 35 8.75 -1.10 18.06
N GLU A 36 9.45 -1.69 17.08
CA GLU A 36 10.73 -1.20 16.58
C GLU A 36 10.54 -0.37 15.31
N GLN A 37 11.50 0.54 15.09
CA GLN A 37 11.59 1.34 13.88
C GLN A 37 12.73 0.82 13.00
N VAL A 38 12.43 0.57 11.74
CA VAL A 38 13.37 0.11 10.74
C VAL A 38 13.65 1.25 9.77
N TYR A 39 14.93 1.60 9.66
CA TYR A 39 15.40 2.70 8.83
C TYR A 39 16.08 2.17 7.58
N ALA A 40 15.79 2.79 6.43
CA ALA A 40 16.35 2.38 5.15
C ALA A 40 16.70 3.60 4.27
N ALA A 41 17.79 3.50 3.51
CA ALA A 41 18.18 4.51 2.55
C ALA A 41 17.35 4.42 1.26
N THR A 42 16.97 3.21 0.85
CA THR A 42 16.15 2.95 -0.33
C THR A 42 14.88 2.15 -0.01
N ALA A 43 13.89 2.23 -0.89
CA ALA A 43 12.70 1.39 -0.76
C ALA A 43 13.04 -0.10 -0.91
N ASP A 44 14.02 -0.43 -1.74
CA ASP A 44 14.45 -1.82 -1.93
C ASP A 44 15.05 -2.42 -0.66
N ASP A 45 15.85 -1.67 0.10
CA ASP A 45 16.41 -2.12 1.38
C ASP A 45 15.29 -2.44 2.37
N LEU A 46 14.29 -1.56 2.46
CA LEU A 46 13.16 -1.78 3.36
C LEU A 46 12.29 -2.96 2.94
N LEU A 47 12.07 -3.14 1.63
CA LEU A 47 11.35 -4.29 1.09
C LEU A 47 12.13 -5.60 1.32
N ALA A 48 13.47 -5.55 1.39
CA ALA A 48 14.31 -6.71 1.67
C ALA A 48 14.11 -7.27 3.09
N GLU A 49 13.83 -6.39 4.05
CA GLU A 49 13.47 -6.78 5.42
C GLU A 49 12.16 -7.60 5.47
N TRP A 50 11.22 -7.33 4.57
CA TRP A 50 9.94 -8.07 4.50
C TRP A 50 9.94 -9.26 3.59
N MET A 51 10.74 -9.21 2.53
CA MET A 51 10.76 -10.20 1.46
C MET A 51 12.13 -10.87 1.42
N PRO A 52 12.33 -11.97 2.16
CA PRO A 52 13.60 -12.69 2.16
C PRO A 52 14.12 -12.99 0.75
N GLY A 53 15.40 -12.67 0.53
CA GLY A 53 16.10 -12.83 -0.75
C GLY A 53 15.65 -11.86 -1.84
N TYR A 54 15.03 -10.72 -1.50
CA TYR A 54 14.56 -9.73 -2.48
C TYR A 54 15.70 -9.05 -3.24
N LEU A 55 16.77 -8.63 -2.54
CA LEU A 55 17.93 -8.00 -3.18
C LEU A 55 18.77 -8.97 -4.02
N ASP A 56 18.68 -10.27 -3.77
CA ASP A 56 19.38 -11.31 -4.53
C ASP A 56 18.74 -11.59 -5.91
N ARG A 57 17.58 -10.99 -6.20
CA ARG A 57 16.83 -11.16 -7.45
C ARG A 57 17.16 -10.05 -8.44
N ASP A 58 17.04 -10.40 -9.73
CA ASP A 58 17.01 -9.40 -10.80
C ASP A 58 15.69 -8.59 -10.76
N GLU A 59 15.55 -7.59 -11.63
CA GLU A 59 14.37 -6.71 -11.59
C GLU A 59 13.07 -7.46 -11.86
N ALA A 60 13.08 -8.47 -12.74
CA ALA A 60 11.92 -9.30 -13.01
C ALA A 60 11.53 -10.12 -11.77
N GLY A 61 12.50 -10.72 -11.08
CA GLY A 61 12.28 -11.46 -9.84
C GLY A 61 11.85 -10.57 -8.68
N ARG A 62 12.33 -9.31 -8.62
CA ARG A 62 11.85 -8.32 -7.65
C ARG A 62 10.41 -7.90 -7.90
N LEU A 63 10.05 -7.64 -9.16
CA LEU A 63 8.67 -7.37 -9.56
C LEU A 63 7.73 -8.54 -9.22
N ASP A 64 8.16 -9.79 -9.48
CA ASP A 64 7.40 -10.99 -9.08
C ASP A 64 7.22 -11.05 -7.55
N ALA A 65 8.27 -10.79 -6.77
CA ALA A 65 8.19 -10.77 -5.31
C ALA A 65 7.20 -9.70 -4.81
N ARG A 66 7.28 -8.47 -5.33
CA ARG A 66 6.32 -7.39 -5.02
C ARG A 66 4.89 -7.77 -5.40
N THR A 67 4.72 -8.41 -6.57
CA THR A 67 3.40 -8.87 -7.05
C THR A 67 2.82 -9.93 -6.12
N ARG A 68 3.58 -10.97 -5.76
CA ARG A 68 3.13 -12.02 -4.85
C ARG A 68 2.78 -11.47 -3.47
N HIS A 69 3.59 -10.55 -2.94
CA HIS A 69 3.31 -9.88 -1.68
C HIS A 69 2.02 -9.04 -1.77
N ALA A 70 1.85 -8.26 -2.85
CA ALA A 70 0.64 -7.45 -3.08
C ALA A 70 -0.63 -8.30 -3.17
N LEU A 71 -0.57 -9.48 -3.80
CA LEU A 71 -1.70 -10.41 -3.83
C LEU A 71 -2.10 -10.89 -2.43
N HIS A 72 -1.12 -11.18 -1.57
CA HIS A 72 -1.36 -11.55 -0.18
C HIS A 72 -2.01 -10.39 0.60
N VAL A 73 -1.43 -9.18 0.50
CA VAL A 73 -1.96 -7.97 1.12
C VAL A 73 -3.38 -7.67 0.64
N ARG A 74 -3.63 -7.74 -0.67
CA ARG A 74 -4.96 -7.54 -1.26
C ARG A 74 -5.98 -8.48 -0.65
N ARG A 75 -5.68 -9.77 -0.55
CA ARG A 75 -6.62 -10.76 0.01
C ARG A 75 -6.99 -10.41 1.46
N ALA A 76 -6.01 -10.00 2.27
CA ALA A 76 -6.26 -9.57 3.65
C ALA A 76 -7.13 -8.29 3.72
N LEU A 77 -6.80 -7.27 2.91
CA LEU A 77 -7.57 -6.02 2.85
C LEU A 77 -9.00 -6.26 2.36
N VAL A 78 -9.19 -6.99 1.26
CA VAL A 78 -10.50 -7.34 0.71
C VAL A 78 -11.33 -8.11 1.74
N GLY A 79 -10.74 -9.07 2.46
CA GLY A 79 -11.43 -9.81 3.51
C GLY A 79 -11.96 -8.90 4.62
N LYS A 80 -11.15 -7.93 5.08
CA LYS A 80 -11.57 -6.93 6.07
C LYS A 80 -12.67 -6.03 5.53
N LEU A 81 -12.47 -5.45 4.35
CA LEU A 81 -13.41 -4.54 3.71
C LEU A 81 -14.76 -5.22 3.44
N ALA A 82 -14.76 -6.45 2.97
CA ALA A 82 -15.98 -7.22 2.71
C ALA A 82 -16.74 -7.60 3.99
N ALA A 83 -16.04 -7.78 5.11
CA ALA A 83 -16.67 -8.05 6.41
C ALA A 83 -17.35 -6.79 7.00
N GLU A 84 -16.82 -5.61 6.69
CA GLU A 84 -17.34 -4.32 7.17
C GLU A 84 -18.42 -3.73 6.24
N ALA A 85 -18.48 -4.16 4.99
CA ALA A 85 -19.40 -3.62 3.99
C ALA A 85 -20.85 -4.14 4.17
N THR A 86 -21.80 -3.23 4.40
CA THR A 86 -23.22 -3.57 4.59
C THR A 86 -24.08 -3.41 3.34
N ASP A 87 -23.67 -2.56 2.40
CA ASP A 87 -24.55 -2.06 1.33
C ASP A 87 -24.05 -2.42 -0.10
N LEU A 88 -23.43 -3.59 -0.26
CA LEU A 88 -22.97 -4.07 -1.56
C LEU A 88 -24.09 -4.77 -2.34
N THR A 89 -24.27 -4.44 -3.61
CA THR A 89 -25.01 -5.30 -4.54
C THR A 89 -24.28 -6.63 -4.74
N GLU A 90 -24.97 -7.62 -5.31
CA GLU A 90 -24.33 -8.91 -5.61
C GLU A 90 -23.21 -8.75 -6.64
N GLU A 91 -23.39 -7.89 -7.65
CA GLU A 91 -22.37 -7.60 -8.66
C GLU A 91 -21.14 -6.92 -8.05
N GLN A 92 -21.36 -5.93 -7.18
CA GLN A 92 -20.26 -5.26 -6.47
C GLN A 92 -19.52 -6.24 -5.55
N ARG A 93 -20.26 -7.11 -4.85
CA ARG A 93 -19.67 -8.16 -4.02
C ARG A 93 -18.83 -9.14 -4.84
N GLN A 94 -19.32 -9.55 -6.01
CA GLN A 94 -18.56 -10.42 -6.92
C GLN A 94 -17.27 -9.78 -7.39
N VAL A 95 -17.32 -8.50 -7.79
CA VAL A 95 -16.11 -7.73 -8.18
C VAL A 95 -15.12 -7.61 -7.02
N LEU A 96 -15.60 -7.24 -5.83
CA LEU A 96 -14.76 -7.02 -4.66
C LEU A 96 -14.02 -8.30 -4.25
N LEU A 97 -14.72 -9.44 -4.29
CA LEU A 97 -14.20 -10.74 -3.86
C LEU A 97 -13.45 -11.50 -4.97
N ALA A 98 -13.50 -11.04 -6.21
CA ALA A 98 -12.84 -11.72 -7.31
C ALA A 98 -11.32 -11.79 -7.11
N GLU A 99 -10.74 -12.92 -7.50
CA GLU A 99 -9.29 -13.02 -7.67
C GLU A 99 -8.85 -12.09 -8.82
N PRO A 100 -7.65 -11.49 -8.78
CA PRO A 100 -7.26 -10.48 -9.76
C PRO A 100 -7.26 -10.95 -11.21
N ASP A 101 -7.01 -12.24 -11.44
CA ASP A 101 -7.04 -12.87 -12.76
C ASP A 101 -8.47 -13.08 -13.29
N ASP A 102 -9.45 -13.23 -12.39
CA ASP A 102 -10.86 -13.53 -12.72
C ASP A 102 -11.79 -12.32 -12.51
N MET A 103 -11.22 -11.16 -12.18
CA MET A 103 -11.99 -9.96 -11.87
C MET A 103 -12.76 -9.48 -13.12
N PRO A 104 -14.09 -9.32 -13.04
CA PRO A 104 -14.89 -8.81 -14.15
C PRO A 104 -14.41 -7.44 -14.63
N ASP A 105 -14.63 -7.11 -15.90
CA ASP A 105 -14.37 -5.76 -16.39
C ASP A 105 -15.30 -4.76 -15.73
N VAL A 106 -14.69 -3.79 -15.04
CA VAL A 106 -15.37 -2.75 -14.29
C VAL A 106 -14.92 -1.44 -14.90
N GLU A 107 -15.83 -0.76 -15.59
CA GLU A 107 -15.55 0.57 -16.12
C GLU A 107 -15.63 1.64 -15.01
N ARG A 108 -16.51 1.42 -14.02
CA ARG A 108 -16.77 2.34 -12.92
C ARG A 108 -16.99 1.60 -11.62
N TRP A 109 -16.36 2.08 -10.56
CA TRP A 109 -16.60 1.60 -9.20
C TRP A 109 -17.33 2.66 -8.39
N ASP A 110 -18.58 2.38 -8.03
CA ASP A 110 -19.51 3.29 -7.36
C ASP A 110 -19.85 2.86 -5.92
N ALA A 111 -19.31 1.73 -5.45
CA ALA A 111 -19.49 1.30 -4.08
C ALA A 111 -18.72 2.21 -3.12
N ARG A 112 -19.28 2.40 -1.91
CA ARG A 112 -18.62 3.18 -0.84
C ARG A 112 -17.38 2.49 -0.27
N VAL A 113 -17.31 1.16 -0.38
CA VAL A 113 -16.15 0.38 0.06
C VAL A 113 -15.04 0.48 -0.99
N PRO A 114 -13.76 0.66 -0.60
CA PRO A 114 -12.69 0.72 -1.56
C PRO A 114 -12.47 -0.58 -2.35
N LEU A 115 -12.24 -0.47 -3.65
CA LEU A 115 -11.78 -1.54 -4.52
C LEU A 115 -10.25 -1.60 -4.52
N VAL A 116 -9.68 -2.73 -4.11
CA VAL A 116 -8.22 -2.92 -4.02
C VAL A 116 -7.70 -3.55 -5.31
N LEU A 117 -6.81 -2.84 -6.01
CA LEU A 117 -6.32 -3.20 -7.35
C LEU A 117 -4.79 -3.23 -7.41
N LEU A 118 -4.23 -4.01 -8.34
CA LEU A 118 -2.81 -4.00 -8.65
C LEU A 118 -2.59 -3.23 -9.96
N ASP A 119 -1.68 -2.26 -9.97
CA ASP A 119 -1.39 -1.41 -11.14
C ASP A 119 -1.00 -2.21 -12.40
N THR A 120 -0.21 -3.28 -12.22
CA THR A 120 0.28 -4.14 -13.31
C THR A 120 -0.80 -4.93 -14.04
N ARG A 121 -2.05 -4.91 -13.56
CA ARG A 121 -3.19 -5.56 -14.24
C ARG A 121 -3.93 -4.64 -15.20
N PHE A 122 -3.53 -3.38 -15.29
CA PHE A 122 -4.19 -2.35 -16.09
C PHE A 122 -3.17 -1.60 -16.96
N ARG A 123 -3.68 -0.73 -17.84
CA ARG A 123 -2.85 0.22 -18.58
C ARG A 123 -1.98 1.06 -17.63
N PRO A 124 -0.71 1.32 -17.99
CA PRO A 124 -0.07 1.00 -19.28
C PRO A 124 0.53 -0.42 -19.38
N HIS A 125 0.41 -1.26 -18.36
CA HIS A 125 1.05 -2.58 -18.31
C HIS A 125 0.27 -3.66 -19.08
N THR A 126 -1.04 -3.47 -19.25
CA THR A 126 -1.92 -4.35 -20.03
C THR A 126 -2.83 -3.54 -20.94
N ASP A 127 -3.61 -4.19 -21.81
CA ASP A 127 -4.62 -3.51 -22.64
C ASP A 127 -5.88 -3.10 -21.86
N ARG A 128 -6.03 -3.60 -20.63
CA ARG A 128 -7.22 -3.43 -19.79
C ARG A 128 -7.30 -2.01 -19.22
N PRO A 129 -8.40 -1.26 -19.44
CA PRO A 129 -8.55 0.07 -18.88
C PRO A 129 -8.72 0.01 -17.36
N ALA A 130 -8.15 0.99 -16.65
CA ALA A 130 -8.38 1.14 -15.21
C ALA A 130 -9.83 1.61 -14.96
N PRO A 131 -10.50 1.10 -13.91
CA PRO A 131 -11.83 1.57 -13.52
C PRO A 131 -11.77 3.05 -13.14
N VAL A 132 -12.80 3.79 -13.52
CA VAL A 132 -13.00 5.18 -13.08
C VAL A 132 -13.72 5.15 -11.72
N ALA A 133 -13.17 5.84 -10.72
CA ALA A 133 -13.89 6.07 -9.47
C ALA A 133 -14.99 7.13 -9.68
N ASP A 134 -16.15 6.92 -9.07
CA ASP A 134 -17.26 7.87 -9.18
C ASP A 134 -16.99 9.16 -8.36
N GLY A 135 -17.11 10.33 -9.01
CA GLY A 135 -16.92 11.63 -8.36
C GLY A 135 -16.84 12.81 -9.34
N ASP A 136 -17.61 13.86 -9.07
CA ASP A 136 -17.44 15.18 -9.70
C ASP A 136 -16.14 15.81 -9.20
N GLY A 137 -15.13 15.88 -10.09
CA GLY A 137 -13.99 16.80 -9.97
C GLY A 137 -12.92 16.48 -8.94
N ASP A 138 -13.25 16.24 -7.67
CA ASP A 138 -12.29 16.40 -6.55
C ASP A 138 -12.12 15.19 -5.61
N VAL A 139 -12.97 14.15 -5.70
CA VAL A 139 -12.92 12.98 -4.79
C VAL A 139 -12.51 11.68 -5.51
N ARG A 140 -11.90 11.82 -6.69
CA ARG A 140 -11.69 10.77 -7.72
C ARG A 140 -10.67 9.67 -7.40
N GLU A 141 -10.17 9.61 -6.17
CA GLU A 141 -9.21 8.57 -5.71
C GLU A 141 -9.72 7.77 -4.51
N ALA A 142 -10.81 8.17 -3.86
CA ALA A 142 -11.15 7.68 -2.52
C ALA A 142 -11.69 6.24 -2.45
N THR A 143 -12.23 5.70 -3.55
CA THR A 143 -12.81 4.34 -3.55
C THR A 143 -11.98 3.31 -4.30
N VAL A 144 -10.79 3.64 -4.80
CA VAL A 144 -9.87 2.66 -5.41
C VAL A 144 -8.51 2.74 -4.73
N LEU A 145 -8.12 1.64 -4.08
CA LEU A 145 -6.81 1.48 -3.46
C LEU A 145 -5.88 0.75 -4.41
N TRP A 146 -4.94 1.48 -4.99
CA TRP A 146 -3.92 0.92 -5.88
C TRP A 146 -2.74 0.40 -5.10
N LEU A 147 -2.41 -0.88 -5.25
CA LEU A 147 -1.13 -1.48 -4.89
C LEU A 147 -0.21 -1.37 -6.09
N ARG A 148 0.80 -0.49 -6.01
CA ARG A 148 1.63 -0.11 -7.17
C ARG A 148 2.92 -0.92 -7.21
N VAL A 149 2.88 -2.12 -7.78
CA VAL A 149 4.01 -3.08 -7.69
C VAL A 149 5.09 -2.86 -8.76
N SER A 150 4.81 -2.01 -9.75
CA SER A 150 5.74 -1.74 -10.87
C SER A 150 7.06 -1.10 -10.43
N ASP A 151 7.05 -0.31 -9.35
CA ASP A 151 8.21 0.38 -8.79
C ASP A 151 8.29 0.14 -7.27
N ALA A 152 9.50 -0.01 -6.73
CA ALA A 152 9.71 -0.35 -5.32
C ALA A 152 9.21 0.74 -4.37
N GLU A 153 9.51 2.00 -4.68
CA GLU A 153 9.09 3.14 -3.86
C GLU A 153 7.59 3.36 -3.96
N ALA A 154 7.04 3.35 -5.18
CA ALA A 154 5.60 3.42 -5.40
C ALA A 154 4.85 2.31 -4.66
N TYR A 155 5.43 1.11 -4.60
CA TYR A 155 4.85 -0.02 -3.88
C TYR A 155 4.80 0.26 -2.39
N LEU A 156 5.92 0.66 -1.80
CA LEU A 156 6.01 0.97 -0.38
C LEU A 156 5.03 2.09 0.03
N LEU A 157 4.98 3.17 -0.75
CA LEU A 157 4.03 4.27 -0.55
C LEU A 157 2.58 3.79 -0.67
N SER A 158 2.29 2.89 -1.61
CA SER A 158 0.95 2.34 -1.78
C SER A 158 0.49 1.48 -0.60
N LEU A 159 1.41 0.75 0.04
CA LEU A 159 1.12 -0.01 1.25
C LEU A 159 0.81 0.93 2.43
N ALA A 160 1.55 2.03 2.56
CA ALA A 160 1.29 3.03 3.59
C ALA A 160 -0.08 3.71 3.37
N HIS A 161 -0.37 4.10 2.12
CA HIS A 161 -1.65 4.70 1.76
C HIS A 161 -2.85 3.76 2.00
N ALA A 162 -2.66 2.45 1.77
CA ALA A 162 -3.66 1.43 2.07
C ALA A 162 -3.79 1.11 3.58
N GLY A 163 -2.99 1.76 4.44
CA GLY A 163 -2.99 1.53 5.88
C GLY A 163 -2.40 0.18 6.31
N VAL A 164 -1.64 -0.47 5.43
CA VAL A 164 -0.99 -1.77 5.70
C VAL A 164 0.22 -1.58 6.60
N ILE A 165 0.94 -0.47 6.42
CA ILE A 165 2.15 -0.11 7.16
C ILE A 165 2.04 1.34 7.64
N ARG A 166 2.83 1.68 8.66
CA ARG A 166 3.12 3.07 9.00
C ARG A 166 4.51 3.42 8.48
N LEU A 167 4.58 4.42 7.61
CA LEU A 167 5.80 4.80 6.92
C LEU A 167 6.00 6.32 7.03
N ASP A 168 7.19 6.72 7.45
CA ASP A 168 7.66 8.09 7.40
C ASP A 168 8.71 8.22 6.28
N VAL A 169 8.65 9.33 5.53
CA VAL A 169 9.56 9.62 4.43
C VAL A 169 10.28 10.93 4.73
N HIS A 170 11.61 10.88 4.69
CA HIS A 170 12.49 12.01 4.95
C HIS A 170 13.06 12.54 3.62
N ALA A 171 13.31 13.86 3.57
CA ALA A 171 13.77 14.59 2.39
C ALA A 171 15.28 14.84 2.39
#